data_AF-A0A4Q6BND6-F1
#
_entry.id   AF-A0A4Q6BND6-F1
#
_cell.length_a   1.000
_cell.length_b   1.000
_cell.length_c   1.000
_cell.angle_alpha   90.00
_cell.angle_beta   90.00
_cell.angle_gamma   90.00
#
_symmetry.space_group_name_H-M   'P 1'
#
loop_
_entity.id
_entity.type
_entity.pdbx_description
1 polymer ?
#
loop_
_entity_poly.entity_id
_entity_poly.type
_entity_poly.pdbx_seq_one_letter_code
_entity_poly.pdbx_strand_id
1 'polypeptide(L)'
;MLKSSGSRFFNPGNVSLESLIHSHASKYKIKIHRISLNWSHIHMIFMIPSREAYKAFIRTLTAAMVRAISKYAGKTLKGIFDLRPYTRISEWGRDYKNVMDYHDLNDLEARGYIKRPKRTKPKKKSKSKRP
;
A
#
# COMPACT_ATOMS: atom_id res chain seq x y z
N MET A 1 -8.37 -3.14 21.74
CA MET A 1 -6.99 -2.58 21.60
C MET A 1 -6.07 -3.80 21.48
N LEU A 2 -5.40 -3.99 20.34
CA LEU A 2 -4.56 -5.16 20.10
C LEU A 2 -3.16 -4.68 19.67
N LYS A 3 -2.17 -4.99 20.50
CA LYS A 3 -0.74 -4.80 20.21
C LYS A 3 -0.32 -5.80 19.12
N SER A 4 0.37 -5.33 18.09
CA SER A 4 1.01 -6.18 17.09
C SER A 4 2.47 -6.44 17.49
N SER A 5 2.82 -7.71 17.64
CA SER A 5 4.19 -8.22 17.64
C SER A 5 4.53 -8.61 16.20
N GLY A 6 5.19 -7.72 15.44
CA GLY A 6 5.58 -8.01 14.05
C GLY A 6 6.08 -6.82 13.22
N SER A 7 7.38 -6.86 12.91
CA SER A 7 8.20 -6.03 12.00
C SER A 7 7.90 -4.53 11.85
N ARG A 8 8.75 -3.68 12.44
CA ARG A 8 8.90 -2.23 12.13
C ARG A 8 9.37 -1.93 10.69
N PHE A 9 9.27 -2.89 9.76
CA PHE A 9 9.83 -2.75 8.42
C PHE A 9 9.06 -1.73 7.58
N PHE A 10 7.73 -1.72 7.69
CA PHE A 10 6.85 -0.74 7.07
C PHE A 10 6.57 0.47 8.00
N ASN A 11 7.59 0.92 8.72
CA ASN A 11 7.47 2.16 9.49
C ASN A 11 7.26 3.33 8.52
N PRO A 12 6.25 4.20 8.74
CA PRO A 12 6.14 5.46 8.02
C PRO A 12 7.48 6.21 8.03
N GLY A 13 7.95 6.67 6.87
CA GLY A 13 9.24 7.38 6.73
C GLY A 13 10.48 6.47 6.63
N ASN A 14 10.35 5.19 6.30
CA ASN A 14 11.49 4.33 6.01
C ASN A 14 12.14 4.69 4.66
N VAL A 15 13.13 5.59 4.71
CA VAL A 15 13.88 6.10 3.54
C VAL A 15 14.52 4.97 2.70
N SER A 16 14.98 3.90 3.34
CA SER A 16 15.59 2.76 2.64
C SER A 16 14.57 2.01 1.77
N LEU A 17 13.35 1.84 2.29
CA LEU A 17 12.27 1.18 1.56
C LEU A 17 11.76 2.05 0.41
N GLU A 18 11.62 3.35 0.63
CA GLU A 18 11.25 4.30 -0.44
C GLU A 18 12.31 4.31 -1.54
N SER A 19 13.60 4.37 -1.19
CA SER A 19 14.71 4.29 -2.15
C SER A 19 14.68 2.99 -2.97
N LEU A 20 14.40 1.86 -2.32
CA LEU A 20 14.24 0.56 -3.00
C LEU A 20 13.10 0.60 -4.04
N ILE A 21 11.95 1.19 -3.67
CA ILE A 21 10.80 1.35 -4.55
C ILE A 21 11.15 2.25 -5.74
N HIS A 22 11.78 3.39 -5.49
CA HIS A 22 12.20 4.34 -6.53
C HIS A 22 13.22 3.73 -7.50
N SER A 23 14.20 2.99 -6.99
CA SER A 23 15.19 2.27 -7.80
C SER A 23 14.53 1.25 -8.74
N HIS A 24 13.57 0.47 -8.24
CA HIS A 24 12.82 -0.48 -9.09
C HIS A 24 11.93 0.25 -10.09
N ALA A 25 11.29 1.35 -9.70
CA ALA A 25 10.41 2.10 -10.59
C ALA A 25 11.18 2.70 -11.78
N SER A 26 12.38 3.25 -11.55
CA SER A 26 13.19 3.82 -12.64
C SER A 26 13.56 2.77 -13.69
N LYS A 27 13.92 1.54 -13.26
CA LYS A 27 14.23 0.41 -14.14
C LYS A 27 13.10 0.07 -15.12
N TYR A 28 11.85 0.24 -14.69
CA TYR A 28 10.66 -0.05 -15.50
C TYR A 28 10.00 1.19 -16.08
N LYS A 29 10.67 2.35 -16.03
CA LYS A 29 10.15 3.65 -16.50
C LYS A 29 8.79 4.02 -15.88
N ILE A 30 8.60 3.64 -14.61
CA ILE A 30 7.41 3.95 -13.82
C ILE A 30 7.61 5.28 -13.13
N LYS A 31 6.66 6.21 -13.30
CA LYS A 31 6.68 7.51 -12.63
C LYS A 31 5.86 7.43 -11.36
N ILE A 32 6.52 7.51 -10.21
CA ILE A 32 5.85 7.54 -8.90
C ILE A 32 5.39 8.96 -8.62
N HIS A 33 4.10 9.13 -8.31
CA HIS A 33 3.55 10.38 -7.82
C HIS A 33 3.56 10.45 -6.30
N ARG A 34 3.17 9.35 -5.64
CA ARG A 34 3.11 9.26 -4.17
C ARG A 34 3.36 7.83 -3.69
N ILE A 35 4.00 7.73 -2.53
CA ILE A 35 4.09 6.51 -1.72
C ILE A 35 3.60 6.85 -0.31
N SER A 36 2.90 5.92 0.34
CA SER A 36 2.63 5.95 1.77
C SER A 36 2.83 4.55 2.31
N LEU A 37 3.71 4.45 3.31
CA LEU A 37 3.99 3.22 4.02
C LEU A 37 3.04 3.15 5.21
N ASN A 38 2.21 2.11 5.25
CA ASN A 38 1.41 1.77 6.40
C ASN A 38 2.01 0.51 7.05
N TRP A 39 1.93 0.41 8.36
CA TRP A 39 2.54 -0.67 9.16
C TRP A 39 2.24 -2.09 8.64
N SER A 40 1.12 -2.28 7.94
CA SER A 40 0.71 -3.55 7.34
C SER A 40 0.70 -3.60 5.80
N HIS A 41 0.75 -2.48 5.09
CA HIS A 41 0.61 -2.42 3.62
C HIS A 41 1.14 -1.11 3.03
N ILE A 42 1.31 -1.07 1.70
CA ILE A 42 1.83 0.11 1.00
C ILE A 42 0.76 0.65 0.06
N HIS A 43 0.57 1.98 0.07
CA HIS A 43 -0.17 2.70 -0.95
C HIS A 43 0.80 3.38 -1.91
N MET A 44 0.56 3.21 -3.21
CA MET A 44 1.34 3.88 -4.25
C MET A 44 0.42 4.44 -5.32
N ILE A 45 0.70 5.66 -5.75
CA ILE A 45 0.10 6.26 -6.93
C ILE A 45 1.22 6.49 -7.93
N PHE A 46 1.11 5.86 -9.09
CA PHE A 46 2.16 5.88 -10.10
C PHE A 46 1.58 5.69 -11.50
N MET A 47 2.29 6.23 -12.49
CA MET A 47 2.02 6.00 -13.91
C MET A 47 2.89 4.88 -14.44
N ILE A 48 2.27 4.01 -15.23
CA ILE A 48 2.94 2.88 -15.89
C ILE A 48 3.03 3.14 -17.40
N PRO A 49 4.14 2.76 -18.06
CA PRO A 49 4.26 2.88 -19.51
C PRO A 49 3.54 1.74 -20.25
N SER A 50 3.37 0.58 -19.60
CA SER A 50 2.68 -0.59 -20.14
C SER A 50 2.26 -1.57 -19.05
N ARG A 51 1.38 -2.51 -19.38
CA ARG A 51 0.93 -3.57 -18.47
C ARG A 51 2.06 -4.55 -18.12
N GLU A 52 2.97 -4.76 -19.06
CA GLU A 52 4.16 -5.62 -18.95
C GLU A 52 5.14 -5.01 -17.97
N ALA A 53 5.37 -3.70 -18.04
CA ALA A 53 6.19 -2.96 -17.09
C ALA A 53 5.60 -3.06 -15.67
N TYR A 54 4.29 -2.90 -15.51
CA TYR A 54 3.61 -3.10 -14.23
C TYR A 54 3.84 -4.51 -13.66
N LYS A 55 3.58 -5.55 -14.47
CA LYS A 55 3.76 -6.95 -14.05
C LYS A 55 5.21 -7.22 -13.61
N ALA A 56 6.18 -6.73 -14.38
CA ALA A 56 7.60 -6.91 -14.08
C ALA A 56 8.04 -6.14 -12.82
N PHE A 57 7.58 -4.89 -12.67
CA PHE A 57 7.85 -4.05 -11.51
C PHE A 57 7.33 -4.68 -10.22
N ILE A 58 6.04 -5.02 -10.17
CA ILE A 58 5.44 -5.60 -8.95
C ILE A 58 6.14 -6.90 -8.57
N ARG A 59 6.40 -7.79 -9.53
CA ARG A 59 7.08 -9.07 -9.27
C ARG A 59 8.48 -8.88 -8.68
N THR A 60 9.25 -7.94 -9.21
CA THR A 60 10.63 -7.73 -8.75
C THR A 60 10.69 -6.94 -7.46
N LEU A 61 9.83 -5.94 -7.30
CA LEU A 61 9.73 -5.15 -6.08
C LEU A 61 9.35 -6.03 -4.88
N THR A 62 8.30 -6.85 -5.00
CA THR A 62 7.87 -7.71 -3.88
C THR A 62 8.95 -8.73 -3.51
N ALA A 63 9.62 -9.32 -4.50
CA ALA A 63 10.75 -10.24 -4.27
C ALA A 63 11.91 -9.54 -3.54
N ALA A 64 12.30 -8.35 -3.98
CA ALA A 64 13.35 -7.55 -3.34
C ALA A 64 12.98 -7.18 -1.90
N MET A 65 11.73 -6.83 -1.66
CA MET A 65 11.22 -6.53 -0.32
C MET A 65 11.22 -7.78 0.58
N VAL A 66 10.74 -8.94 0.10
CA VAL A 66 10.81 -10.19 0.88
C VAL A 66 12.24 -10.52 1.26
N ARG A 67 13.19 -10.34 0.34
CA ARG A 67 14.63 -10.53 0.62
C ARG A 67 15.13 -9.55 1.68
N ALA A 68 14.77 -8.27 1.58
CA ALA A 68 15.16 -7.25 2.55
C ALA A 68 14.59 -7.52 3.95
N ILE A 69 13.30 -7.90 4.03
CA ILE A 69 12.64 -8.23 5.30
C ILE A 69 13.25 -9.51 5.89
N SER A 70 13.50 -10.53 5.07
CA SER A 70 14.13 -11.77 5.52
C SER A 70 15.52 -11.52 6.10
N LYS A 71 16.32 -10.67 5.43
CA LYS A 71 17.64 -10.25 5.92
C LYS A 71 17.53 -9.50 7.25
N TYR A 72 16.59 -8.56 7.35
CA TYR A 72 16.35 -7.80 8.58
C TYR A 72 15.89 -8.70 9.74
N ALA A 73 15.03 -9.68 9.47
CA ALA A 73 14.49 -10.61 10.46
C ALA A 73 15.46 -11.74 10.84
N GLY A 74 16.61 -11.86 10.16
CA GLY A 74 17.56 -12.96 10.36
C GLY A 74 17.02 -14.34 10.00
N LYS A 75 15.92 -14.43 9.24
CA LYS A 75 15.30 -15.69 8.84
C LYS A 75 14.65 -15.58 7.47
N THR A 76 14.64 -16.67 6.72
CA THR A 76 13.95 -16.73 5.43
C THR A 76 12.44 -16.69 5.64
N LEU A 77 11.83 -15.56 5.29
CA LEU A 77 10.39 -15.40 5.33
C LEU A 77 9.78 -15.80 3.99
N LYS A 78 8.69 -16.55 4.05
CA LYS A 78 7.85 -16.91 2.90
C LYS A 78 6.47 -16.32 3.13
N GLY A 79 5.76 -16.01 2.05
CA GLY A 79 4.36 -15.62 2.13
C GLY A 79 4.03 -14.17 2.51
N ILE A 80 5.01 -13.27 2.48
CA ILE A 80 4.78 -11.86 2.85
C ILE A 80 3.81 -11.16 1.88
N PHE A 81 3.87 -11.50 0.58
CA PHE A 81 3.06 -10.91 -0.48
C PHE A 81 2.30 -11.98 -1.27
N ASP A 82 1.52 -12.82 -0.58
CA ASP A 82 0.76 -13.90 -1.22
C ASP A 82 -0.50 -13.42 -1.95
N LEU A 83 -1.05 -12.29 -1.51
CA LEU A 83 -2.25 -11.73 -2.11
C LEU A 83 -1.90 -10.83 -3.30
N ARG A 84 -2.72 -10.90 -4.35
CA ARG A 84 -2.63 -9.98 -5.47
C ARG A 84 -2.84 -8.54 -4.96
N PRO A 85 -1.96 -7.59 -5.33
CA PRO A 85 -2.17 -6.19 -4.99
C PRO A 85 -3.49 -5.69 -5.53
N TYR A 86 -4.25 -4.98 -4.69
CA TYR A 86 -5.39 -4.22 -5.16
C TYR A 86 -4.92 -3.13 -6.12
N THR A 87 -5.57 -3.04 -7.28
CA THR A 87 -5.28 -2.02 -8.29
C THR A 87 -6.56 -1.39 -8.80
N ARG A 88 -6.50 -0.09 -9.06
CA ARG A 88 -7.56 0.69 -9.69
C ARG A 88 -6.92 1.68 -10.65
N ILE A 89 -7.45 1.77 -11.86
CA ILE A 89 -7.11 2.85 -12.79
C ILE A 89 -7.91 4.08 -12.35
N SER A 90 -7.23 5.21 -12.17
CA SER A 90 -7.85 6.48 -11.80
C SER A 90 -7.91 7.40 -13.01
N GLU A 91 -9.01 8.12 -13.14
CA GLU A 91 -9.19 9.13 -14.17
C GLU A 91 -8.60 10.47 -13.74
N TRP A 92 -8.28 11.33 -14.70
CA TRP A 92 -7.71 12.65 -14.44
C TRP A 92 -8.71 13.59 -13.74
N GLY A 93 -8.21 14.74 -13.28
CA GLY A 93 -9.02 15.79 -12.67
C GLY A 93 -9.48 15.44 -11.26
N ARG A 94 -10.80 15.35 -11.05
CA ARG A 94 -11.38 15.21 -9.71
C ARG A 94 -11.07 13.85 -9.07
N ASP A 95 -11.07 12.76 -9.84
CA ASP A 95 -10.77 11.42 -9.31
C ASP A 95 -9.30 11.35 -8.83
N TYR A 96 -8.37 11.83 -9.65
CA TYR A 96 -6.95 11.99 -9.26
C TYR A 96 -6.80 12.82 -7.98
N LYS A 97 -7.46 13.98 -7.88
CA LYS A 97 -7.40 14.83 -6.67
C LYS A 97 -7.94 14.09 -5.44
N ASN A 98 -9.08 13.43 -5.56
CA ASN A 98 -9.67 12.67 -4.46
C ASN A 98 -8.75 11.54 -3.97
N VAL A 99 -8.08 10.85 -4.89
CA VAL A 99 -7.11 9.80 -4.56
C VAL A 99 -5.89 10.39 -3.84
N MET A 100 -5.42 11.57 -4.25
CA MET A 100 -4.34 12.29 -3.57
C MET A 100 -4.74 12.74 -2.17
N ASP A 101 -5.91 13.36 -2.01
CA ASP A 101 -6.42 13.82 -0.72
C ASP A 101 -6.62 12.63 0.23
N TYR A 102 -7.11 11.49 -0.28
CA TYR A 102 -7.24 10.25 0.50
C TYR A 102 -5.88 9.68 0.92
N HIS A 103 -4.88 9.77 0.05
CA HIS A 103 -3.52 9.34 0.33
C HIS A 103 -2.90 10.16 1.45
N ASP A 104 -3.01 11.49 1.38
CA ASP A 104 -2.50 12.41 2.40
C ASP A 104 -3.18 12.15 3.75
N LEU A 105 -4.50 11.92 3.76
CA LEU A 105 -5.23 11.53 4.97
C LEU A 105 -4.73 10.23 5.60
N ASN A 106 -4.38 9.22 4.80
CA ASN A 106 -3.87 7.95 5.32
C ASN A 106 -2.45 8.08 5.84
N ASP A 107 -1.60 8.88 5.21
CA ASP A 107 -0.25 9.15 5.69
C ASP A 107 -0.28 9.89 7.04
N LEU A 108 -1.17 10.88 7.18
CA LEU A 108 -1.40 11.58 8.45
C LEU A 108 -1.93 10.64 9.54
N GLU A 109 -2.82 9.70 9.21
CA GLU A 109 -3.30 8.69 10.16
C GLU A 109 -2.19 7.68 10.53
N ALA A 110 -1.40 7.21 9.58
CA ALA A 110 -0.31 6.25 9.80
C ALA A 110 0.80 6.84 10.69
N ARG A 111 1.08 8.13 10.55
CA ARG A 111 2.01 8.90 11.41
C ARG A 111 1.40 9.29 12.76
N GLY A 112 0.09 9.09 12.94
CA GLY A 112 -0.61 9.36 14.21
C GLY A 112 -1.06 10.81 14.41
N TYR A 113 -0.98 11.67 13.40
CA TYR A 113 -1.42 13.06 13.48
C TYR A 113 -2.95 13.23 13.48
N ILE A 114 -3.67 12.28 12.87
CA ILE A 114 -5.14 12.31 12.78
C ILE A 114 -5.72 10.97 13.23
N LYS A 115 -6.83 10.99 13.98
CA LYS A 115 -7.64 9.81 14.29
C LYS A 115 -9.02 9.97 13.68
N ARG A 116 -9.41 9.07 12.77
CA ARG A 116 -10.75 9.12 12.15
C ARG A 116 -11.77 8.37 13.00
N PRO A 117 -12.99 8.91 13.20
CA PRO A 117 -14.07 8.12 13.79
C PRO A 117 -14.42 6.98 12.84
N LYS A 118 -14.46 5.74 13.36
CA LYS A 118 -14.84 4.58 12.55
C LYS A 118 -16.28 4.77 12.08
N ARG A 119 -16.50 4.83 10.76
CA ARG A 119 -17.86 4.81 10.19
C ARG A 119 -18.57 3.55 10.70
N THR A 120 -19.61 3.75 11.50
CA THR A 120 -20.53 2.67 11.89
C THR A 120 -21.17 2.12 10.63
N LYS A 121 -20.99 0.83 10.35
CA LYS A 121 -21.66 0.17 9.23
C LYS A 121 -23.17 0.34 9.42
N PRO A 122 -23.95 0.74 8.40
CA PRO A 122 -25.39 0.80 8.52
C PRO A 122 -25.92 -0.59 8.88
N LYS A 123 -26.80 -0.68 9.88
CA LYS A 123 -27.45 -1.94 10.26
C LYS A 123 -28.16 -2.50 9.03
N LYS A 124 -27.82 -3.74 8.63
CA LYS A 124 -28.55 -4.46 7.57
C LYS A 124 -30.03 -4.51 7.98
N LYS A 125 -30.91 -3.90 7.19
CA LYS A 125 -32.36 -4.09 7.36
C LYS A 125 -32.64 -5.60 7.21
N SER A 126 -33.22 -6.22 8.23
CA SER A 126 -33.70 -7.60 8.14
C SER A 126 -34.72 -7.66 7.01
N LYS A 127 -34.51 -8.56 6.04
CA LYS A 127 -35.54 -8.87 5.04
C LYS A 127 -36.69 -9.52 5.81
N SER A 128 -37.81 -8.82 5.96
CA SER A 128 -39.06 -9.44 6.41
C SER A 128 -39.42 -10.55 5.42
N LYS A 129 -39.49 -11.80 5.88
CA LYS A 129 -40.14 -12.87 5.11
C LYS A 129 -41.55 -12.41 4.79
N ARG A 130 -41.87 -12.25 3.51
CA ARG A 130 -43.27 -12.06 3.08
C ARG A 130 -44.04 -13.37 3.34
N PRO A 131 -45.32 -13.27 3.75
CA PRO A 131 -46.16 -14.40 4.10
C PRO A 131 -46.39 -15.34 2.91
#